data_AF-A0AAD7VKT6-F1
#
_entry.id   AF-A0AAD7VKT6-F1
#
_cell.length_a   1.000
_cell.length_b   1.000
_cell.length_c   1.000
_cell.angle_alpha   90.00
_cell.angle_beta   90.00
_cell.angle_gamma   90.00
#
_symmetry.space_group_name_H-M   'P 1'
#
loop_
_entity.id
_entity.type
_entity.pdbx_description
1 polymer ?
#
loop_
_entity_poly.entity_id
_entity_poly.type
_entity_poly.pdbx_seq_one_letter_code
_entity_poly.pdbx_strand_id
1 'polypeptide(L)'
;MAQTTIGYDIEWTLTFRRGDTPMKVAVMQICSNSCNCNYILHAIHCGIPQSLQLLLEDPCVSKVGVGIANDSVKVFKDCNISTKGVEDLSFHAETLFANSFSEAQENQIGKL
;
A
#
# COMPACT_ATOMS: atom_id res chain seq x y z
N MET A 1 8.27 -6.16 19.73
CA MET A 1 7.77 -7.32 18.96
C MET A 1 8.09 -7.06 17.50
N ALA A 2 8.55 -8.05 16.74
CA ALA A 2 8.83 -7.86 15.31
C ALA A 2 7.52 -7.57 14.58
N GLN A 3 7.37 -6.36 14.04
CA GLN A 3 6.23 -5.99 13.21
C GLN A 3 6.35 -6.69 11.87
N THR A 4 5.29 -7.37 11.42
CA THR A 4 5.29 -7.99 10.09
C THR A 4 4.89 -6.94 9.08
N THR A 5 5.73 -6.70 8.08
CA THR A 5 5.47 -5.74 7.00
C THR A 5 5.30 -6.48 5.67
N ILE A 6 4.25 -6.10 4.93
CA ILE A 6 3.97 -6.59 3.57
C ILE A 6 3.80 -5.41 2.63
N GLY A 7 4.31 -5.53 1.41
CA GLY A 7 3.94 -4.59 0.35
C GLY A 7 2.56 -4.93 -0.18
N TYR A 8 1.79 -3.90 -0.52
CA TYR A 8 0.40 -4.01 -0.90
C TYR A 8 0.05 -3.00 -1.99
N ASP A 9 -0.56 -3.49 -3.06
CA ASP A 9 -1.03 -2.67 -4.19
C ASP A 9 -2.27 -3.32 -4.84
N ILE A 10 -3.08 -2.51 -5.53
CA ILE A 10 -4.26 -2.99 -6.25
C ILE A 10 -4.36 -2.31 -7.62
N GLU A 11 -4.95 -3.04 -8.58
CA GLU A 11 -5.15 -2.52 -9.93
C GLU A 11 -6.62 -2.62 -10.33
N TRP A 12 -7.13 -1.56 -10.99
CA TRP A 12 -8.48 -1.51 -11.54
C TRP A 12 -8.53 -0.67 -12.81
N THR A 13 -9.46 -0.98 -13.70
CA THR A 13 -9.62 -0.20 -14.95
C THR A 13 -10.25 1.16 -14.68
N LEU A 14 -9.61 2.23 -15.15
CA LEU A 14 -10.17 3.57 -15.08
C LEU A 14 -11.26 3.77 -16.15
N THR A 15 -12.44 4.21 -15.71
CA THR A 15 -13.56 4.61 -16.59
C THR A 15 -13.63 6.13 -16.64
N PHE A 16 -13.24 6.72 -17.78
CA PHE A 16 -13.20 8.18 -17.96
C PHE A 16 -14.50 8.78 -18.54
N ARG A 17 -15.48 7.94 -18.89
CA ARG A 17 -16.76 8.40 -19.43
C ARG A 17 -17.67 8.87 -18.30
N ARG A 18 -18.21 10.08 -18.46
CA ARG A 18 -19.09 10.70 -17.48
C ARG A 18 -20.39 9.89 -17.39
N GLY A 19 -20.70 9.38 -16.20
CA GLY A 19 -21.89 8.55 -15.96
C GLY A 19 -21.62 7.05 -15.89
N ASP A 20 -20.42 6.59 -16.29
CA ASP A 20 -20.05 5.19 -16.10
C ASP A 20 -19.74 4.90 -14.63
N THR A 21 -20.13 3.70 -14.18
CA THR A 21 -19.81 3.24 -12.83
C THR A 21 -18.33 2.85 -12.77
N PRO A 22 -17.55 3.32 -11.78
CA PRO A 22 -16.16 2.92 -11.62
C PRO A 22 -16.02 1.39 -11.55
N MET A 23 -15.04 0.84 -12.27
CA MET A 23 -14.78 -0.60 -12.26
C MET A 23 -14.26 -1.03 -10.88
N LYS A 24 -14.64 -2.23 -10.46
CA LYS A 24 -14.16 -2.83 -9.21
C LYS A 24 -12.67 -3.19 -9.29
N VAL A 25 -12.04 -3.41 -8.13
CA VAL A 25 -10.69 -3.97 -8.01
C VAL A 25 -10.57 -5.23 -8.87
N ALA A 26 -9.58 -5.23 -9.76
CA ALA A 26 -9.33 -6.33 -10.68
C ALA A 26 -8.25 -7.28 -10.15
N VAL A 27 -7.14 -6.71 -9.68
CA VAL A 27 -5.98 -7.43 -9.18
C VAL A 27 -5.57 -6.86 -7.83
N MET A 28 -5.15 -7.74 -6.93
CA MET A 28 -4.51 -7.39 -5.67
C MET A 28 -3.13 -8.04 -5.61
N GLN A 29 -2.12 -7.26 -5.27
CA GLN A 29 -0.72 -7.67 -5.23
C GLN A 29 -0.19 -7.55 -3.79
N ILE A 30 0.40 -8.63 -3.29
CA ILE A 30 0.98 -8.68 -1.94
C ILE A 30 2.41 -9.21 -2.05
N CYS A 31 3.37 -8.47 -1.50
CA CYS A 31 4.75 -8.94 -1.39
C CYS A 31 5.16 -9.14 0.07
N SER A 32 5.93 -10.20 0.34
CA SER A 32 6.42 -10.49 1.69
C SER A 32 7.91 -10.86 1.65
N ASN A 33 8.68 -10.23 2.54
CA ASN A 33 10.12 -10.46 2.66
C ASN A 33 10.45 -11.86 3.20
N SER A 34 9.53 -12.49 3.93
CA SER A 34 9.79 -13.79 4.58
C SER A 34 10.03 -14.94 3.59
N CYS A 35 9.60 -14.79 2.34
CA CYS A 35 9.69 -15.83 1.32
C CYS A 35 10.10 -15.33 -0.08
N ASN A 36 10.45 -14.04 -0.24
CA ASN A 36 10.67 -13.41 -1.56
C ASN A 36 9.52 -13.68 -2.55
N CYS A 37 8.29 -13.88 -2.03
CA CYS A 37 7.14 -14.21 -2.85
C CYS A 37 6.28 -12.97 -3.08
N ASN A 38 5.85 -12.83 -4.33
CA ASN A 38 4.82 -11.89 -4.75
C ASN A 38 3.57 -12.70 -5.07
N TYR A 39 2.50 -12.43 -4.33
CA TYR A 39 1.18 -13.01 -4.55
C TYR A 39 0.37 -12.06 -5.43
N ILE A 40 -0.12 -12.56 -6.56
CA ILE A 40 -0.98 -11.83 -7.48
C ILE A 40 -2.35 -12.51 -7.48
N LEU A 41 -3.38 -11.77 -7.08
CA LEU A 41 -4.72 -12.29 -6.83
C LEU A 41 -5.71 -11.61 -7.78
N HIS A 42 -6.38 -12.41 -8.63
CA HIS A 42 -7.41 -11.93 -9.55
C HIS A 42 -8.75 -11.73 -8.81
N ALA A 43 -8.90 -10.62 -8.09
CA ALA A 43 -10.09 -10.29 -7.30
C ALA A 43 -11.38 -10.23 -8.13
N ILE A 44 -11.32 -9.79 -9.38
CA ILE A 44 -12.52 -9.69 -10.26
C ILE A 44 -13.13 -11.05 -10.60
N HIS A 45 -12.32 -12.11 -10.66
CA HIS A 45 -12.79 -13.46 -11.01
C HIS A 45 -13.00 -14.34 -9.79
N CYS A 46 -12.16 -14.18 -8.76
CA CYS A 46 -12.12 -15.08 -7.61
C CYS A 46 -12.81 -14.52 -6.37
N GLY A 47 -13.11 -13.22 -6.33
CA GLY A 47 -13.48 -12.54 -5.10
C GLY A 47 -12.33 -12.50 -4.09
N ILE A 48 -12.65 -12.10 -2.86
CA ILE A 48 -11.68 -12.01 -1.76
C ILE A 48 -11.95 -13.15 -0.77
N PRO A 49 -11.01 -14.11 -0.60
CA PRO A 49 -11.17 -15.17 0.40
C PRO A 49 -11.09 -14.61 1.82
N GLN A 50 -11.74 -15.28 2.77
CA GLN A 50 -11.80 -14.82 4.16
C GLN A 50 -10.43 -14.69 4.83
N SER A 51 -9.47 -15.57 4.50
CA SER A 51 -8.10 -15.48 4.99
C SER A 51 -7.40 -14.19 4.55
N LEU A 52 -7.65 -13.75 3.31
CA LEU A 52 -7.14 -12.49 2.79
C LEU A 52 -7.81 -11.30 3.46
N GLN A 53 -9.13 -11.36 3.68
CA GLN A 53 -9.83 -10.32 4.45
C GLN A 53 -9.24 -10.16 5.85
N LEU A 54 -9.03 -11.27 6.58
CA LEU A 54 -8.44 -11.24 7.92
C LEU A 54 -7.03 -10.61 7.90
N LEU A 55 -6.20 -10.94 6.90
CA LEU A 55 -4.88 -10.35 6.73
C LEU A 55 -4.97 -8.82 6.52
N LEU A 56 -5.90 -8.36 5.68
CA LEU A 56 -6.08 -6.93 5.39
C LEU A 56 -6.60 -6.16 6.62
N GLU A 57 -7.49 -6.77 7.41
CA GLU A 57 -8.11 -6.16 8.58
C GLU A 57 -7.28 -6.24 9.87
N ASP A 58 -6.18 -7.00 9.87
CA ASP A 58 -5.27 -7.17 11.01
C ASP A 58 -4.35 -5.94 11.19
N PRO A 59 -4.50 -5.14 12.26
CA PRO A 59 -3.64 -3.98 12.49
C PRO A 59 -2.21 -4.34 12.90
N CYS A 60 -1.92 -5.60 13.26
CA CYS A 60 -0.58 -6.04 13.63
C CYS A 60 0.33 -6.28 12.42
N VAL A 61 -0.24 -6.35 11.21
CA VAL A 61 0.50 -6.42 9.94
C VAL A 61 0.52 -5.04 9.30
N SER A 62 1.71 -4.48 9.10
CA SER A 62 1.90 -3.24 8.34
C SER A 62 1.80 -3.51 6.84
N LYS A 63 0.89 -2.80 6.17
CA LYS A 63 0.73 -2.79 4.72
C LYS A 63 1.37 -1.51 4.21
N VAL A 64 2.42 -1.66 3.42
CA VAL A 64 3.16 -0.54 2.84
C VAL A 64 2.93 -0.45 1.34
N GLY A 65 2.82 0.78 0.83
CA GLY A 65 2.63 1.05 -0.59
C GLY A 65 2.75 2.55 -0.88
N VAL A 66 2.57 2.94 -2.13
CA VAL A 66 2.55 4.35 -2.55
C VAL A 66 1.13 4.73 -2.92
N GLY A 67 0.56 5.76 -2.29
CA GLY A 67 -0.85 6.11 -2.52
C GLY A 67 -1.84 5.10 -1.91
N ILE A 68 -1.36 4.25 -1.00
CA ILE A 68 -2.08 3.12 -0.39
C ILE A 68 -3.36 3.51 0.36
N ALA A 69 -3.46 4.78 0.79
CA ALA A 69 -4.70 5.31 1.36
C ALA A 69 -5.85 5.28 0.32
N ASN A 70 -5.56 5.61 -0.93
CA ASN A 70 -6.54 5.56 -2.02
C ASN A 70 -6.96 4.11 -2.31
N ASP A 71 -6.01 3.18 -2.27
CA ASP A 71 -6.28 1.76 -2.48
C ASP A 71 -7.16 1.20 -1.38
N SER A 72 -6.89 1.59 -0.13
CA SER A 72 -7.71 1.21 1.04
C SER A 72 -9.14 1.72 0.91
N VAL A 73 -9.33 2.96 0.45
CA VAL A 73 -10.66 3.53 0.17
C VAL A 73 -11.35 2.76 -0.96
N LYS A 74 -10.61 2.37 -2.01
CA LYS A 74 -11.17 1.62 -3.14
C LYS A 74 -11.63 0.22 -2.73
N VAL A 75 -10.80 -0.48 -1.96
CA VAL A 75 -11.10 -1.82 -1.42
C VAL A 75 -12.31 -1.78 -0.48
N PHE A 76 -12.41 -0.76 0.37
CA PHE A 76 -13.59 -0.58 1.21
C PHE A 76 -14.87 -0.41 0.37
N LYS A 77 -14.84 0.44 -0.66
CA LYS A 77 -15.99 0.67 -1.54
C LYS A 77 -16.40 -0.56 -2.34
N ASP A 78 -15.44 -1.32 -2.84
CA ASP A 78 -15.72 -2.43 -3.76
C ASP A 78 -15.98 -3.76 -3.07
N CYS A 79 -15.30 -3.99 -1.95
CA CYS A 79 -15.24 -5.28 -1.25
C CYS A 79 -15.78 -5.21 0.18
N ASN A 80 -16.08 -4.03 0.73
CA ASN A 80 -16.50 -3.81 2.11
C ASN A 80 -15.47 -4.33 3.14
N ILE A 81 -14.18 -4.18 2.83
CA ILE A 81 -13.06 -4.58 3.68
C ILE A 81 -12.35 -3.32 4.18
N SER A 82 -12.14 -3.23 5.50
CA SER A 82 -11.42 -2.12 6.12
C SER A 82 -9.96 -2.48 6.31
N THR A 83 -9.11 -2.13 5.34
CA THR A 83 -7.67 -2.36 5.45
C THR A 83 -7.09 -1.55 6.62
N LYS A 84 -6.43 -2.23 7.56
CA LYS A 84 -5.79 -1.62 8.75
C LYS A 84 -4.28 -1.74 8.70
N GLY A 85 -3.59 -0.90 9.46
CA GLY A 85 -2.12 -0.90 9.52
C GLY A 85 -1.49 -0.42 8.21
N VAL A 86 -2.05 0.63 7.62
CA VAL A 86 -1.62 1.17 6.31
C VAL A 86 -0.57 2.25 6.50
N GLU A 87 0.55 2.14 5.80
CA GLU A 87 1.68 3.06 5.87
C GLU A 87 2.10 3.49 4.46
N ASP A 88 1.99 4.80 4.17
CA ASP A 88 2.40 5.34 2.86
C ASP A 88 3.91 5.58 2.82
N LEU A 89 4.59 4.95 1.87
CA LEU A 89 6.03 5.07 1.71
C LEU A 89 6.45 6.42 1.13
N SER A 90 5.56 7.15 0.47
CA SER A 90 5.85 8.50 -0.05
C SER A 90 6.26 9.46 1.07
N PHE A 91 5.53 9.43 2.20
CA PHE A 91 5.84 10.24 3.38
C PHE A 91 7.22 9.94 3.96
N HIS A 92 7.57 8.65 4.03
CA HIS A 92 8.88 8.21 4.51
C HIS A 92 10.00 8.64 3.56
N ALA A 93 9.77 8.52 2.26
CA ALA A 93 10.73 8.97 1.25
C ALA A 93 10.97 10.47 1.33
N GLU A 94 9.91 11.29 1.38
CA GLU A 94 10.01 12.75 1.53
C GLU A 94 10.82 13.16 2.76
N THR A 95 10.57 12.49 3.90
CA THR A 95 11.30 12.74 5.15
C THR A 95 12.79 12.38 5.02
N LEU A 96 13.09 11.21 4.44
CA LEU A 96 14.47 10.77 4.22
C LEU A 96 15.22 11.73 3.29
N PHE A 97 14.57 12.17 2.21
CA PHE A 97 15.15 13.16 1.31
C PHE A 97 15.40 14.48 2.03
N ALA A 98 14.43 15.01 2.80
CA ALA A 98 14.61 16.24 3.56
C ALA A 98 15.79 16.18 4.54
N ASN A 99 15.92 15.09 5.29
CA ASN A 99 17.00 14.89 6.26
C ASN A 99 18.38 14.79 5.58
N SER A 100 18.45 14.18 4.39
CA SER A 100 19.70 14.10 3.63
C SER A 100 20.22 15.47 3.19
N PHE A 101 19.33 16.44 2.94
CA PHE A 101 19.72 17.82 2.64
C PHE A 101 20.22 18.56 3.87
N SER A 102 19.61 18.38 5.05
CA SER A 102 20.09 19.01 6.29
C SER A 102 21.47 18.49 6.71
N GLU A 103 21.71 17.18 6.62
CA GLU A 103 23.03 16.59 6.92
C GLU A 103 24.11 17.07 5.94
N ALA A 104 23.77 17.25 4.67
CA ALA A 104 24.70 17.80 3.68
C ALA A 104 25.07 19.27 3.96
N GLN A 105 24.13 20.07 4.50
CA GLN A 105 24.38 21.47 4.89
C GLN A 105 25.24 21.57 6.15
N GLU A 106 24.95 20.77 7.20
CA GLU A 106 25.75 20.76 8.43
C GLU A 106 27.21 20.34 8.18
N ASN A 107 27.42 19.34 7.31
CA ASN A 107 28.76 18.88 6.93
C ASN A 107 29.57 19.89 6.09
N GLN A 108 28.93 20.90 5.50
CA GLN A 108 29.63 22.01 4.83
C GLN A 108 30.02 23.13 5.80
N ILE A 109 29.24 23.36 6.86
CA ILE A 109 29.50 24.42 7.85
C ILE A 109 30.58 24.00 8.86
N GLY A 110 30.67 22.70 9.19
CA GLY A 110 31.70 22.15 10.08
C GLY A 110 33.12 22.04 9.50
N LYS A 111 33.37 22.59 8.30
CA LYS A 111 34.68 22.60 7.62
C LYS A 111 35.34 23.99 7.55
N LEU A 112 34.84 24.98 8.29
CA LEU A 112 35.47 26.29 8.47
C LEU A 112 36.29 26.37 9.76
#